data_AF-C2BHY7-F1
#
_entry.id   AF-C2BHY7-F1
#
_cell.length_a   1.000
_cell.length_b   1.000
_cell.length_c   1.000
_cell.angle_alpha   90.00
_cell.angle_beta   90.00
_cell.angle_gamma   90.00
#
_symmetry.space_group_name_H-M   'P 1'
#
loop_
_entity.id
_entity.type
_entity.pdbx_description
1 polymer ?
#
loop_
_entity_poly.entity_id
_entity_poly.type
_entity_poly.pdbx_seq_one_letter_code
_entity_poly.pdbx_strand_id
1 'polypeptide(L)'
;MNFVAEQNKEIVVIDETTIKSKIYYIRNQRIMLDFELAEIYGYTTTRFNEQVKNNSEKFDDDFMFQLTKSEFENLISKKSTSSWGGRRKLPYAFTEQGIYMLMTVLRGELAVKQSKALIRMFKQMKDFIIENQDFISSKELVQIAIQTNQNTNDIARIDSKINTLATKEDLKKVMDNFIDPETYKHFLLMNGDKIEADVAYTKIYKSAKKSIYVIDNYIGLKTLELLRAARDKTQIVVFSDNVKNKDMLTKNILDDFRKDYPKIDLKLKIA
;
A
#
# COMPACT_ATOMS: atom_id res chain seq x y z
N MET A 1 -17.93 -22.99 29.00
CA MET A 1 -19.29 -23.12 28.47
C MET A 1 -19.29 -22.56 27.05
N ASN A 2 -19.34 -23.49 26.09
CA ASN A 2 -19.54 -23.39 24.64
C ASN A 2 -19.22 -22.07 23.92
N PHE A 3 -18.05 -22.05 23.26
CA PHE A 3 -17.81 -21.27 22.06
C PHE A 3 -18.65 -21.84 20.92
N VAL A 4 -19.68 -21.11 20.48
CA VAL A 4 -20.22 -21.26 19.13
C VAL A 4 -20.58 -19.87 18.61
N ALA A 5 -19.81 -19.41 17.63
CA ALA A 5 -20.26 -18.50 16.60
C ALA A 5 -19.37 -18.72 15.37
N GLU A 6 -19.49 -19.91 14.77
CA GLU A 6 -19.21 -20.07 13.35
C GLU A 6 -20.29 -19.33 12.57
N GLN A 7 -19.94 -18.17 12.03
CA GLN A 7 -20.57 -17.67 10.82
C GLN A 7 -19.45 -17.23 9.88
N ASN A 8 -19.48 -17.80 8.67
CA ASN A 8 -18.59 -17.54 7.55
C ASN A 8 -18.24 -16.05 7.44
N LYS A 9 -17.07 -15.65 7.93
CA LYS A 9 -16.48 -14.36 7.57
C LYS A 9 -15.83 -14.54 6.22
N GLU A 10 -16.60 -14.29 5.16
CA GLU A 10 -16.04 -13.99 3.86
C GLU A 10 -14.90 -12.99 4.07
N ILE A 11 -13.75 -13.31 3.50
CA ILE A 11 -12.58 -12.45 3.53
C ILE A 11 -13.00 -11.15 2.86
N VAL A 12 -13.14 -10.07 3.63
CA VAL A 12 -13.17 -8.73 3.05
C VAL A 12 -11.81 -8.56 2.40
N VAL A 13 -11.76 -8.79 1.08
CA VAL A 13 -10.59 -8.49 0.27
C VAL A 13 -10.43 -6.99 0.37
N ILE A 14 -9.41 -6.57 1.12
CA ILE A 14 -9.04 -5.17 1.20
C ILE A 14 -8.46 -4.79 -0.16
N ASP A 15 -9.32 -4.30 -1.07
CA ASP A 15 -8.88 -3.66 -2.29
C ASP A 15 -8.63 -2.16 -2.04
N GLU A 16 -7.75 -1.58 -2.85
CA GLU A 16 -7.33 -0.17 -2.73
C GLU A 16 -8.50 0.82 -2.86
N THR A 17 -9.49 0.51 -3.71
CA THR A 17 -10.65 1.37 -3.92
C THR A 17 -11.57 1.39 -2.70
N THR A 18 -11.75 0.23 -2.07
CA THR A 18 -12.51 0.06 -0.83
C THR A 18 -11.88 0.88 0.30
N ILE A 19 -10.55 0.86 0.46
CA ILE A 19 -9.92 1.70 1.51
C ILE A 19 -9.95 3.17 1.18
N LYS A 20 -9.64 3.57 -0.07
CA LYS A 20 -9.71 4.99 -0.45
C LYS A 20 -11.08 5.58 -0.17
N SER A 21 -12.15 4.81 -0.37
CA SER A 21 -13.52 5.25 -0.09
C SER A 21 -13.83 5.42 1.42
N LYS A 22 -13.03 4.81 2.30
CA LYS A 22 -13.16 4.83 3.78
C LYS A 22 -12.16 5.79 4.44
N ILE A 23 -11.39 6.56 3.67
CA ILE A 23 -10.51 7.62 4.18
C ILE A 23 -11.24 8.97 4.11
N TYR A 24 -11.30 9.67 5.24
CA TYR A 24 -11.93 10.99 5.36
C TYR A 24 -10.92 12.04 5.79
N TYR A 25 -11.22 13.31 5.53
CA TYR A 25 -10.40 14.43 5.95
C TYR A 25 -11.14 15.26 7.01
N ILE A 26 -10.71 15.15 8.27
CA ILE A 26 -11.29 15.84 9.43
C ILE A 26 -10.14 16.42 10.26
N ARG A 27 -10.30 17.67 10.73
CA ARG A 27 -9.26 18.39 11.51
C ARG A 27 -7.88 18.37 10.85
N ASN A 28 -7.85 18.52 9.52
CA ASN A 28 -6.63 18.43 8.71
C ASN A 28 -5.89 17.09 8.72
N GLN A 29 -6.53 16.03 9.23
CA GLN A 29 -5.97 14.69 9.29
C GLN A 29 -6.77 13.73 8.41
N ARG A 30 -6.06 12.76 7.82
CA ARG A 30 -6.68 11.61 7.15
C ARG A 30 -7.08 10.60 8.22
N ILE A 31 -8.35 10.24 8.28
CA ILE A 31 -8.90 9.34 9.29
C ILE A 31 -9.73 8.22 8.69
N MET A 32 -9.85 7.12 9.44
CA MET A 32 -10.83 6.05 9.21
C MET A 32 -11.74 5.91 10.43
N LEU A 33 -13.00 5.53 10.23
CA LEU A 33 -13.98 5.46 11.31
C LEU A 33 -14.03 4.08 11.96
N ASP A 34 -14.36 4.06 13.26
CA ASP A 34 -14.37 2.84 14.09
C ASP A 34 -15.16 1.67 13.50
N PHE A 35 -16.31 1.93 12.89
CA PHE A 35 -17.17 0.90 12.31
C PHE A 35 -16.63 0.31 11.02
N GLU A 36 -15.97 1.11 10.20
CA GLU A 36 -15.31 0.65 8.97
C GLU A 36 -14.07 -0.18 9.32
N LEU A 37 -13.29 0.27 10.31
CA LEU A 37 -12.16 -0.50 10.83
C LEU A 37 -12.64 -1.80 11.47
N ALA A 38 -13.69 -1.75 12.29
CA ALA A 38 -14.28 -2.95 12.89
C ALA A 38 -14.71 -3.96 11.82
N GLU A 39 -15.38 -3.51 10.76
CA GLU A 39 -15.74 -4.34 9.59
C GLU A 39 -14.49 -4.97 8.94
N ILE A 40 -13.47 -4.17 8.63
CA ILE A 40 -12.21 -4.64 8.02
C ILE A 40 -11.54 -5.72 8.88
N TYR A 41 -11.45 -5.49 10.19
CA TYR A 41 -10.83 -6.42 11.13
C TYR A 41 -11.74 -7.61 11.52
N GLY A 42 -12.99 -7.63 11.06
CA GLY A 42 -13.97 -8.66 11.38
C GLY A 42 -14.43 -8.63 12.83
N TYR A 43 -14.55 -7.46 13.44
CA TYR A 43 -15.16 -7.26 14.76
C TYR A 43 -16.52 -6.58 14.63
N THR A 44 -17.40 -6.79 15.59
CA THR A 44 -18.52 -5.86 15.78
C THR A 44 -17.96 -4.53 16.27
N THR A 45 -18.55 -3.40 15.87
CA THR A 45 -18.07 -2.07 16.31
C THR A 45 -18.02 -1.95 17.83
N THR A 46 -18.99 -2.55 18.53
CA THR A 46 -18.99 -2.59 20.00
C THR A 46 -17.76 -3.29 20.56
N ARG A 47 -17.44 -4.51 20.07
CA ARG A 47 -16.30 -5.28 20.56
C ARG A 47 -14.98 -4.63 20.18
N PHE A 48 -14.89 -4.03 18.99
CA PHE A 48 -13.74 -3.24 18.57
C PHE A 48 -13.50 -2.06 19.53
N ASN A 49 -14.52 -1.26 19.80
CA ASN A 49 -14.43 -0.12 20.71
C ASN A 49 -14.16 -0.54 22.16
N GLU A 50 -14.61 -1.72 22.58
CA GLU A 50 -14.27 -2.29 23.87
C GLU A 50 -12.77 -2.62 23.97
N GLN A 51 -12.18 -3.25 22.95
CA GLN A 51 -10.73 -3.51 22.93
C GLN A 51 -9.92 -2.22 22.99
N VAL A 52 -10.33 -1.21 22.22
CA VAL A 52 -9.75 0.13 22.23
C VAL A 52 -9.82 0.74 23.62
N LYS A 53 -11.00 0.73 24.25
CA LYS A 53 -11.21 1.34 25.57
C LYS A 53 -10.41 0.64 26.67
N ASN A 54 -10.26 -0.68 26.58
CA ASN A 54 -9.45 -1.45 27.52
C ASN A 54 -7.94 -1.21 27.36
N ASN A 55 -7.52 -0.55 26.27
CA ASN A 55 -6.14 -0.20 25.98
C ASN A 55 -6.02 1.32 25.71
N SER A 56 -6.88 2.15 26.32
CA SER A 56 -6.96 3.58 26.03
C SER A 56 -5.63 4.31 26.27
N GLU A 57 -4.80 3.80 27.18
CA GLU A 57 -3.46 4.32 27.47
C GLU A 57 -2.49 4.25 26.28
N LYS A 58 -2.82 3.46 25.26
CA LYS A 58 -2.03 3.35 24.03
C LYS A 58 -2.45 4.35 22.94
N PHE A 59 -3.59 4.99 23.09
CA PHE A 59 -4.16 5.89 22.09
C PHE A 59 -4.10 7.32 22.58
N ASP A 60 -3.02 8.02 22.21
CA ASP A 60 -2.90 9.46 22.40
C ASP A 60 -3.96 10.23 21.58
N ASP A 61 -4.22 11.48 21.94
CA ASP A 61 -5.25 12.34 21.31
C ASP A 61 -5.02 12.58 19.81
N ASP A 62 -3.78 12.45 19.34
CA ASP A 62 -3.38 12.53 17.92
C ASP A 62 -3.49 11.19 17.18
N PHE A 63 -3.69 10.08 17.89
CA PHE A 63 -3.87 8.75 17.30
C PHE A 63 -5.35 8.45 17.10
N MET A 64 -6.19 8.93 18.02
CA MET A 64 -7.62 8.71 17.99
C MET A 64 -8.37 9.83 18.68
N PHE A 65 -9.50 10.22 18.10
CA PHE A 65 -10.42 11.15 18.74
C PHE A 65 -11.87 10.80 18.41
N GLN A 66 -12.79 11.17 19.29
CA GLN A 66 -14.21 11.04 19.01
C GLN A 66 -14.68 12.22 18.15
N LEU A 67 -15.45 11.95 17.10
CA LEU A 67 -16.04 13.01 16.28
C LEU A 67 -17.07 13.80 17.09
N THR A 68 -17.16 15.10 16.85
CA THR A 68 -18.28 15.92 17.31
C THR A 68 -19.53 15.62 16.47
N LYS A 69 -20.70 15.99 17.01
CA LYS A 69 -21.97 15.87 16.29
C LYS A 69 -21.93 16.61 14.95
N SER A 70 -21.40 17.83 14.94
CA SER A 70 -21.27 18.63 13.71
C SER A 70 -20.30 18.01 12.70
N GLU A 71 -19.15 17.49 13.12
CA GLU A 71 -18.21 16.80 12.23
C GLU A 71 -18.84 15.55 11.59
N PHE A 72 -19.61 14.80 12.37
CA PHE A 72 -20.28 13.60 11.89
C PHE A 72 -21.44 13.92 10.92
N GLU A 73 -22.26 14.94 11.23
CA GLU A 73 -23.33 15.42 10.35
C GLU A 73 -22.78 15.96 9.02
N ASN A 74 -21.67 16.72 9.08
CA ASN A 74 -20.97 17.20 7.89
C ASN A 74 -20.38 16.06 7.04
N LEU A 75 -19.93 14.98 7.67
CA LEU A 75 -19.42 13.81 6.98
C LEU A 75 -20.54 13.03 6.28
N ILE A 76 -21.68 12.83 6.93
CA ILE A 76 -22.84 12.12 6.35
C ILE A 76 -23.44 12.91 5.20
N SER A 77 -23.65 14.22 5.37
CA SER A 77 -24.27 15.07 4.35
C SER A 77 -23.50 15.09 3.03
N LYS A 78 -22.16 14.94 3.09
CA LYS A 78 -21.29 14.88 1.90
C LYS A 78 -21.32 13.53 1.17
N LYS A 79 -21.82 12.45 1.79
CA LYS A 79 -21.83 11.10 1.20
C LYS A 79 -23.15 10.66 0.56
N SER A 80 -24.16 11.54 0.48
CA SER A 80 -25.48 11.24 -0.13
C SER A 80 -26.15 9.94 0.35
N THR A 81 -25.74 9.39 1.50
CA THR A 81 -26.38 8.24 2.13
C THR A 81 -27.44 8.75 3.10
N SER A 82 -28.70 8.55 2.72
CA SER A 82 -29.90 8.87 3.50
C SER A 82 -29.80 8.36 4.94
N SER A 83 -30.03 9.28 5.88
CA SER A 83 -30.25 9.10 7.32
C SER A 83 -29.63 7.83 7.92
N TRP A 84 -28.36 7.91 8.32
CA TRP A 84 -27.76 6.97 9.28
C TRP A 84 -28.47 7.14 10.63
N GLY A 85 -29.62 6.47 10.78
CA GLY A 85 -30.50 6.62 11.93
C GLY A 85 -29.81 6.30 13.25
N GLY A 86 -29.95 7.20 14.23
CA GLY A 86 -29.99 6.86 15.64
C GLY A 86 -28.73 6.22 16.25
N ARG A 87 -27.53 6.52 15.75
CA ARG A 87 -26.32 6.09 16.45
C ARG A 87 -26.25 6.79 17.81
N ARG A 88 -26.47 6.05 18.91
CA ARG A 88 -26.45 6.61 20.28
C ARG A 88 -25.09 7.16 20.69
N LYS A 89 -24.01 6.73 20.04
CA LYS A 89 -22.63 7.16 20.30
C LYS A 89 -21.98 7.64 18.99
N LEU A 90 -21.29 8.76 19.08
CA LEU A 90 -20.50 9.32 17.98
C LEU A 90 -19.29 8.41 17.72
N PRO A 91 -18.90 8.21 16.44
CA PRO A 91 -17.80 7.32 16.10
C PRO A 91 -16.45 7.86 16.60
N TYR A 92 -15.54 6.94 16.90
CA TYR A 92 -14.12 7.25 16.96
C TYR A 92 -13.55 7.35 15.54
N ALA A 93 -12.66 8.31 15.36
CA ALA A 93 -11.82 8.50 14.19
C ALA A 93 -10.39 8.11 14.55
N PHE A 94 -9.75 7.35 13.66
CA PHE A 94 -8.39 6.86 13.83
C PHE A 94 -7.50 7.41 12.72
N THR A 95 -6.35 7.97 13.10
CA THR A 95 -5.29 8.37 12.17
C THR A 95 -4.46 7.16 11.71
N GLU A 96 -3.48 7.37 10.83
CA GLU A 96 -2.52 6.33 10.44
C GLU A 96 -1.84 5.71 11.67
N GLN A 97 -1.45 6.56 12.63
CA GLN A 97 -0.83 6.18 13.89
C GLN A 97 -1.80 5.37 14.77
N GLY A 98 -3.06 5.81 14.87
CA GLY A 98 -4.11 5.05 15.56
C GLY A 98 -4.34 3.66 14.96
N ILE A 99 -4.27 3.55 13.64
CA ILE A 99 -4.37 2.27 12.93
C ILE A 99 -3.19 1.35 13.25
N TYR A 100 -1.96 1.88 13.31
CA TYR A 100 -0.81 1.11 13.76
C TYR A 100 -0.98 0.61 15.19
N MET A 101 -1.54 1.44 16.07
CA MET A 101 -1.77 1.05 17.45
C MET A 101 -2.83 -0.05 17.58
N LEU A 102 -3.87 -0.05 16.72
CA LEU A 102 -4.89 -1.11 16.69
C LEU A 102 -4.29 -2.49 16.48
N MET A 103 -3.18 -2.63 15.76
CA MET A 103 -2.52 -3.92 15.53
C MET A 103 -1.98 -4.56 16.81
N THR A 104 -1.64 -3.74 17.81
CA THR A 104 -1.15 -4.21 19.12
C THR A 104 -2.29 -4.59 20.06
N VAL A 105 -3.50 -4.12 19.77
CA VAL A 105 -4.70 -4.25 20.60
C VAL A 105 -5.61 -5.36 20.08
N LEU A 106 -5.82 -5.43 18.77
CA LEU A 106 -6.69 -6.41 18.14
C LEU A 106 -5.96 -7.74 17.98
N ARG A 107 -6.45 -8.77 18.67
CA ARG A 107 -5.86 -10.12 18.68
C ARG A 107 -6.77 -11.12 17.96
N GLY A 108 -6.19 -11.87 17.02
CA GLY A 108 -6.84 -12.96 16.28
C GLY A 108 -6.24 -13.16 14.90
N GLU A 109 -6.31 -14.37 14.35
CA GLU A 109 -5.69 -14.70 13.05
C GLU A 109 -6.18 -13.78 11.92
N LEU A 110 -7.49 -13.50 11.88
CA LEU A 110 -8.06 -12.56 10.92
C LEU A 110 -7.56 -11.13 11.13
N ALA A 111 -7.49 -10.66 12.38
CA ALA A 111 -7.01 -9.32 12.69
C ALA A 111 -5.55 -9.14 12.27
N VAL A 112 -4.71 -10.15 12.51
CA VAL A 112 -3.31 -10.17 12.08
C VAL A 112 -3.21 -10.14 10.55
N LYS A 113 -4.00 -10.97 9.85
CA LYS A 113 -4.02 -11.01 8.38
C LYS A 113 -4.43 -9.66 7.79
N GLN A 114 -5.48 -9.05 8.33
CA GLN A 114 -5.99 -7.75 7.85
C GLN A 114 -5.04 -6.61 8.18
N SER A 115 -4.39 -6.65 9.33
CA SER A 115 -3.32 -5.71 9.69
C SER A 115 -2.17 -5.75 8.68
N LYS A 116 -1.73 -6.95 8.29
CA LYS A 116 -0.70 -7.12 7.25
C LYS A 116 -1.15 -6.57 5.90
N ALA A 117 -2.39 -6.83 5.49
CA ALA A 117 -2.93 -6.35 4.23
C ALA A 117 -3.02 -4.81 4.17
N LEU A 118 -3.53 -4.19 5.24
CA LEU A 118 -3.67 -2.74 5.36
C LEU A 118 -2.32 -2.01 5.25
N ILE A 119 -1.27 -2.55 5.90
CA ILE A 119 0.06 -1.95 5.82
C ILE A 119 0.70 -2.14 4.45
N ARG A 120 0.60 -3.33 3.85
CA ARG A 120 1.10 -3.55 2.48
C ARG A 120 0.47 -2.55 1.51
N MET A 121 -0.81 -2.26 1.68
CA MET A 121 -1.52 -1.29 0.87
C MET A 121 -1.03 0.15 1.14
N PHE A 122 -0.85 0.58 2.39
CA PHE A 122 -0.30 1.91 2.69
C PHE A 122 1.14 2.09 2.17
N LYS A 123 1.96 1.04 2.26
CA LYS A 123 3.30 1.01 1.68
C LYS A 123 3.22 1.18 0.15
N GLN A 124 2.42 0.36 -0.54
CA GLN A 124 2.21 0.50 -1.99
C GLN A 124 1.72 1.89 -2.41
N MET A 125 0.86 2.53 -1.61
CA MET A 125 0.42 3.90 -1.89
C MET A 125 1.56 4.91 -1.74
N LYS A 126 2.42 4.77 -0.72
CA LYS A 126 3.60 5.64 -0.52
C LYS A 126 4.65 5.41 -1.60
N ASP A 127 4.93 4.17 -1.94
CA ASP A 127 5.91 3.83 -2.95
C ASP A 127 5.45 4.29 -4.34
N PHE A 128 4.16 4.14 -4.68
CA PHE A 128 3.59 4.70 -5.91
C PHE A 128 3.78 6.21 -6.00
N ILE A 129 3.63 6.93 -4.89
CA ILE A 129 3.89 8.37 -4.83
C ILE A 129 5.38 8.67 -5.08
N ILE A 130 6.29 7.89 -4.48
CA ILE A 130 7.74 8.07 -4.62
C ILE A 130 8.22 7.74 -6.04
N GLU A 131 7.68 6.67 -6.63
CA GLU A 131 8.03 6.19 -7.98
C GLU A 131 7.52 7.14 -9.07
N ASN A 132 6.55 8.01 -8.78
CA ASN A 132 5.97 8.96 -9.73
C ASN A 132 6.21 10.43 -9.33
N GLN A 133 7.25 10.72 -8.52
CA GLN A 133 7.51 12.07 -7.98
C GLN A 133 7.62 13.15 -9.06
N ASP A 134 8.16 12.82 -10.24
CA ASP A 134 8.30 13.76 -11.35
C ASP A 134 6.95 14.26 -11.93
N PHE A 135 5.87 13.54 -11.65
CA PHE A 135 4.50 13.89 -12.07
C PHE A 135 3.66 14.47 -10.92
N ILE A 136 4.20 14.50 -9.70
CA ILE A 136 3.55 15.04 -8.52
C ILE A 136 3.98 16.48 -8.33
N SER A 137 3.04 17.39 -8.08
CA SER A 137 3.38 18.80 -7.93
C SER A 137 4.35 19.00 -6.75
N SER A 138 5.25 19.97 -6.85
CA SER A 138 6.21 20.31 -5.78
C SER A 138 5.52 20.57 -4.44
N LYS A 139 4.28 21.12 -4.46
CA LYS A 139 3.44 21.31 -3.28
C LYS A 139 3.02 19.98 -2.62
N GLU A 140 2.61 19.01 -3.41
CA GLU A 140 2.22 17.68 -2.92
C GLU A 140 3.44 16.93 -2.39
N LEU A 141 4.59 17.00 -3.08
CA LEU A 141 5.86 16.42 -2.60
C LEU A 141 6.26 16.98 -1.23
N VAL A 142 6.13 18.29 -1.03
CA VAL A 142 6.41 18.93 0.27
C VAL A 142 5.45 18.41 1.34
N GLN A 143 4.15 18.27 1.04
CA GLN A 143 3.18 17.70 1.99
C GLN A 143 3.52 16.24 2.34
N ILE A 144 3.94 15.45 1.36
CA ILE A 144 4.36 14.06 1.56
C ILE A 144 5.63 14.00 2.42
N ALA A 145 6.61 14.85 2.15
CA ALA A 145 7.84 14.92 2.94
C ALA A 145 7.55 15.32 4.39
N ILE A 146 6.69 16.32 4.61
CA ILE A 146 6.23 16.74 5.95
C ILE A 146 5.53 15.58 6.66
N GLN A 147 4.57 14.94 5.99
CA GLN A 147 3.84 13.81 6.58
C GLN A 147 4.76 12.61 6.85
N THR A 148 5.72 12.34 5.96
CA THR A 148 6.69 11.25 6.14
C THR A 148 7.57 11.53 7.35
N ASN A 149 8.05 12.76 7.51
CA ASN A 149 8.85 13.15 8.66
C ASN A 149 8.04 13.09 9.96
N GLN A 150 6.79 13.55 9.95
CA GLN A 150 5.85 13.39 11.06
C GLN A 150 5.65 11.92 11.40
N ASN A 151 5.35 11.08 10.41
CA ASN A 151 5.18 9.64 10.61
C ASN A 151 6.45 8.98 11.15
N THR A 152 7.65 9.36 10.69
CA THR A 152 8.92 8.87 11.23
C THR A 152 9.11 9.27 12.69
N ASN A 153 8.81 10.53 13.03
CA ASN A 153 8.87 11.02 14.42
C ASN A 153 7.83 10.33 15.30
N ASP A 154 6.64 10.09 14.78
CA ASP A 154 5.56 9.41 15.50
C ASP A 154 5.89 7.93 15.68
N ILE A 155 6.48 7.26 14.69
CA ILE A 155 7.04 5.91 14.84
C ILE A 155 8.12 5.90 15.93
N ALA A 156 9.02 6.88 15.95
CA ALA A 156 10.05 6.97 17.01
C ALA A 156 9.45 7.21 18.40
N ARG A 157 8.38 8.01 18.50
CA ARG A 157 7.63 8.23 19.75
C ARG A 157 6.89 6.98 20.18
N ILE A 158 6.22 6.31 19.24
CA ILE A 158 5.57 5.01 19.43
C ILE A 158 6.61 4.02 19.93
N ASP A 159 7.79 3.90 19.31
CA ASP A 159 8.88 3.04 19.77
C ASP A 159 9.33 3.37 21.20
N SER A 160 9.44 4.65 21.55
CA SER A 160 9.82 5.09 22.90
C SER A 160 8.77 4.77 23.98
N LYS A 161 7.48 4.91 23.65
CA LYS A 161 6.35 4.58 24.55
C LYS A 161 6.03 3.09 24.59
N ILE A 162 6.23 2.37 23.48
CA ILE A 162 6.04 0.92 23.36
C ILE A 162 6.97 0.17 24.31
N ASN A 163 8.22 0.61 24.49
CA ASN A 163 9.12 0.02 25.50
C ASN A 163 8.52 0.00 26.94
N THR A 164 7.45 0.76 27.21
CA THR A 164 6.74 0.78 28.49
C THR A 164 5.37 0.04 28.50
N LEU A 165 4.77 -0.28 27.33
CA LEU A 165 3.36 -0.73 27.24
C LEU A 165 3.07 -1.89 26.23
N ALA A 166 4.03 -2.29 25.39
CA ALA A 166 3.95 -3.46 24.50
C ALA A 166 5.34 -4.06 24.26
N THR A 167 5.49 -5.38 24.13
CA THR A 167 6.84 -5.95 24.00
C THR A 167 7.45 -5.58 22.63
N LYS A 168 8.71 -5.12 22.64
CA LYS A 168 9.51 -4.85 21.42
C LYS A 168 9.46 -5.99 20.41
N GLU A 169 9.22 -7.21 20.87
CA GLU A 169 9.12 -8.41 20.07
C GLU A 169 7.81 -8.53 19.28
N ASP A 170 6.68 -8.02 19.79
CA ASP A 170 5.39 -8.02 19.08
C ASP A 170 5.44 -7.07 17.88
N LEU A 171 6.00 -5.87 18.06
CA LEU A 171 6.18 -4.92 16.97
C LEU A 171 7.25 -5.39 15.99
N LYS A 172 8.37 -5.96 16.47
CA LYS A 172 9.41 -6.52 15.61
C LYS A 172 8.88 -7.68 14.75
N LYS A 173 8.05 -8.58 15.30
CA LYS A 173 7.39 -9.65 14.53
C LYS A 173 6.46 -9.07 13.46
N VAL A 174 5.77 -7.99 13.77
CA VAL A 174 4.94 -7.26 12.80
C VAL A 174 5.82 -6.60 11.72
N MET A 175 6.98 -6.05 12.12
CA MET A 175 7.98 -5.42 11.26
C MET A 175 8.70 -6.36 10.31
N ASP A 176 9.14 -7.51 10.81
CA ASP A 176 9.85 -8.54 10.05
C ASP A 176 8.92 -9.20 9.00
N ASN A 177 7.60 -9.10 9.15
CA ASN A 177 6.60 -9.56 8.18
C ASN A 177 6.25 -8.51 7.07
N PHE A 178 6.83 -7.30 7.11
CA PHE A 178 6.50 -6.20 6.19
C PHE A 178 7.24 -6.23 4.85
N ILE A 179 8.27 -7.07 4.71
CA ILE A 179 9.06 -7.16 3.50
C ILE A 179 9.03 -8.61 3.04
N ASP A 180 8.02 -8.95 2.25
CA ASP A 180 8.15 -10.05 1.32
C ASP A 180 8.54 -9.44 -0.04
N PRO A 181 9.81 -9.54 -0.46
CA PRO A 181 10.26 -9.07 -1.77
C PRO A 181 9.51 -9.74 -2.93
N GLU A 182 8.94 -10.93 -2.72
CA GLU A 182 8.30 -11.71 -3.77
C GLU A 182 6.85 -11.28 -4.07
N THR A 183 6.19 -10.54 -3.16
CA THR A 183 4.84 -9.99 -3.39
C THR A 183 4.80 -8.51 -3.74
N TYR A 184 5.95 -7.85 -3.89
CA TYR A 184 6.01 -6.42 -4.16
C TYR A 184 5.74 -6.09 -5.64
N LYS A 185 4.51 -5.66 -5.93
CA LYS A 185 4.09 -5.18 -7.25
C LYS A 185 4.34 -3.67 -7.37
N HIS A 186 5.14 -3.27 -8.36
CA HIS A 186 5.37 -1.88 -8.72
C HIS A 186 4.20 -1.33 -9.54
N PHE A 187 3.91 -0.03 -9.44
CA PHE A 187 2.79 0.60 -10.15
C PHE A 187 3.22 1.90 -10.82
N LEU A 188 2.75 2.12 -12.04
CA LEU A 188 3.02 3.31 -12.85
C LEU A 188 1.72 4.07 -13.13
N LEU A 189 1.84 5.35 -13.50
CA LEU A 189 0.77 6.12 -14.13
C LEU A 189 0.86 5.98 -15.65
N MET A 190 -0.24 5.54 -16.27
CA MET A 190 -0.34 5.47 -17.74
C MET A 190 -1.68 6.08 -18.17
N ASN A 191 -1.61 7.14 -18.98
CA ASN A 191 -2.79 7.90 -19.42
C ASN A 191 -3.67 8.44 -18.27
N GLY A 192 -3.06 8.75 -17.12
CA GLY A 192 -3.76 9.25 -15.94
C GLY A 192 -4.28 8.16 -14.99
N ASP A 193 -4.19 6.89 -15.36
CA ASP A 193 -4.66 5.76 -14.53
C ASP A 193 -3.50 4.99 -13.90
N LYS A 194 -3.72 4.48 -12.68
CA LYS A 194 -2.80 3.56 -12.00
C LYS A 194 -2.82 2.20 -12.70
N ILE A 195 -1.64 1.67 -12.99
CA ILE A 195 -1.48 0.36 -13.63
C ILE A 195 -0.25 -0.36 -13.08
N GLU A 196 -0.32 -1.69 -12.91
CA GLU A 196 0.85 -2.49 -12.51
C GLU A 196 1.97 -2.34 -13.54
N ALA A 197 3.20 -2.09 -13.08
CA ALA A 197 4.33 -1.69 -13.92
C ALA A 197 4.59 -2.69 -15.05
N ASP A 198 4.60 -3.99 -14.74
CA ASP A 198 4.78 -5.05 -15.72
C ASP A 198 3.72 -5.01 -16.83
N VAL A 199 2.47 -4.74 -16.46
CA VAL A 199 1.34 -4.63 -17.40
C VAL A 199 1.50 -3.37 -18.25
N ALA A 200 1.93 -2.27 -17.65
CA ALA A 200 2.19 -1.01 -18.35
C ALA A 200 3.31 -1.18 -19.40
N TYR A 201 4.47 -1.71 -19.00
CA TYR A 201 5.59 -2.00 -19.91
C TYR A 201 5.15 -2.92 -21.05
N THR A 202 4.44 -4.00 -20.74
CA THR A 202 3.89 -4.92 -21.76
C THR A 202 2.98 -4.19 -22.75
N LYS A 203 2.08 -3.32 -22.27
CA LYS A 203 1.21 -2.51 -23.14
C LYS A 203 2.01 -1.54 -24.01
N ILE A 204 3.00 -0.86 -23.44
CA ILE A 204 3.86 0.09 -24.13
C ILE A 204 4.63 -0.63 -25.24
N TYR A 205 5.34 -1.72 -24.92
CA TYR A 205 6.13 -2.48 -25.90
C TYR A 205 5.25 -3.08 -27.00
N LYS A 206 4.06 -3.59 -26.66
CA LYS A 206 3.10 -4.10 -27.65
C LYS A 206 2.52 -3.00 -28.56
N SER A 207 2.50 -1.75 -28.10
CA SER A 207 2.00 -0.62 -28.89
C SER A 207 3.01 -0.10 -29.92
N ALA A 208 4.30 -0.36 -29.71
CA ALA A 208 5.38 0.08 -30.59
C ALA A 208 5.24 -0.55 -31.99
N LYS A 209 5.33 0.29 -33.03
CA LYS A 209 5.18 -0.12 -34.44
C LYS A 209 6.51 -0.28 -35.19
N LYS A 210 7.59 0.35 -34.70
CA LYS A 210 8.85 0.46 -35.43
C LYS A 210 10.06 0.16 -34.55
N SER A 211 10.20 0.86 -33.43
CA SER A 211 11.36 0.73 -32.55
C SER A 211 11.01 0.95 -31.08
N ILE A 212 11.77 0.30 -30.20
CA ILE A 212 11.78 0.49 -28.75
C ILE A 212 13.21 0.82 -28.35
N TYR A 213 13.38 1.91 -27.61
CA TYR A 213 14.64 2.29 -26.99
C TYR A 213 14.46 2.22 -25.47
N VAL A 214 15.26 1.38 -24.81
CA VAL A 214 15.29 1.27 -23.35
C VAL A 214 16.61 1.86 -22.87
N ILE A 215 16.56 2.73 -21.86
CA ILE A 215 17.74 3.29 -21.21
C ILE A 215 17.63 2.93 -19.73
N ASP A 216 18.41 1.95 -19.31
CA ASP A 216 18.34 1.42 -17.94
C ASP A 216 19.67 0.76 -17.58
N ASN A 217 20.24 1.11 -16.42
CA ASN A 217 21.51 0.56 -15.96
C ASN A 217 21.36 -0.73 -15.14
N TYR A 218 20.12 -1.17 -14.84
CA TYR A 218 19.81 -2.35 -14.04
C TYR A 218 18.94 -3.34 -14.81
N ILE A 219 19.48 -3.90 -15.90
CA ILE A 219 18.78 -4.88 -16.73
C ILE A 219 18.99 -6.31 -16.24
N GLY A 220 17.97 -7.16 -16.43
CA GLY A 220 17.97 -8.56 -16.01
C GLY A 220 17.05 -9.44 -16.84
N LEU A 221 16.83 -10.68 -16.41
CA LEU A 221 15.89 -11.61 -17.08
C LEU A 221 14.49 -11.01 -17.20
N LYS A 222 14.02 -10.31 -16.16
CA LYS A 222 12.70 -9.66 -16.16
C LYS A 222 12.56 -8.62 -17.28
N THR A 223 13.62 -7.86 -17.56
CA THR A 223 13.65 -6.89 -18.67
C THR A 223 13.39 -7.60 -20.00
N LEU A 224 14.03 -8.74 -20.23
CA LEU A 224 13.85 -9.54 -21.44
C LEU A 224 12.43 -10.12 -21.56
N GLU A 225 11.89 -10.65 -20.46
CA GLU A 225 10.52 -11.17 -20.41
C GLU A 225 9.48 -10.11 -20.79
N LEU A 226 9.65 -8.87 -20.34
CA LEU A 226 8.77 -7.76 -20.72
C LEU A 226 8.94 -7.39 -22.21
N LEU A 227 10.18 -7.32 -22.71
CA LEU A 227 10.47 -7.00 -24.10
C LEU A 227 9.92 -8.03 -25.10
N ARG A 228 9.65 -9.27 -24.67
CA ARG A 228 8.95 -10.28 -25.48
C ARG A 228 7.57 -9.83 -25.95
N ALA A 229 6.95 -8.87 -25.28
CA ALA A 229 5.65 -8.32 -25.67
C ALA A 229 5.69 -7.47 -26.96
N ALA A 230 6.90 -7.10 -27.44
CA ALA A 230 7.06 -6.35 -28.67
C ALA A 230 6.56 -7.14 -29.89
N ARG A 231 6.06 -6.42 -30.90
CA ARG A 231 5.56 -7.04 -32.14
C ARG A 231 6.72 -7.58 -32.98
N ASP A 232 6.46 -8.64 -33.76
CA ASP A 232 7.35 -9.13 -34.80
C ASP A 232 7.86 -7.96 -35.67
N LYS A 233 9.17 -7.94 -35.95
CA LYS A 233 9.87 -6.89 -36.72
C LYS A 233 10.00 -5.51 -36.04
N THR A 234 9.67 -5.37 -34.76
CA THR A 234 10.02 -4.17 -33.98
C THR A 234 11.49 -4.23 -33.59
N GLN A 235 12.26 -3.19 -33.90
CA GLN A 235 13.64 -3.10 -33.46
C GLN A 235 13.71 -2.70 -31.98
N ILE A 236 14.47 -3.43 -31.19
CA ILE A 236 14.68 -3.13 -29.77
C ILE A 236 16.15 -2.82 -29.54
N VAL A 237 16.44 -1.65 -28.98
CA VAL A 237 17.77 -1.24 -28.57
C VAL A 237 17.76 -0.90 -27.09
N VAL A 238 18.55 -1.63 -26.32
CA VAL A 238 18.74 -1.39 -24.88
C VAL A 238 20.10 -0.72 -24.71
N PHE A 239 20.12 0.46 -24.11
CA PHE A 239 21.30 1.18 -23.66
C PHE A 239 21.47 0.93 -22.16
N SER A 240 22.58 0.31 -21.78
CA SER A 240 22.82 -0.08 -20.39
C SER A 240 24.30 -0.25 -20.09
N ASP A 241 24.73 0.27 -18.95
CA ASP A 241 26.02 -0.10 -18.34
C ASP A 241 25.98 -1.48 -17.67
N ASN A 242 24.78 -2.07 -17.54
CA ASN A 242 24.52 -3.38 -16.94
C ASN A 242 25.23 -3.55 -15.59
N VAL A 243 24.95 -2.63 -14.67
CA VAL A 243 25.62 -2.51 -13.37
C VAL A 243 25.46 -3.80 -12.58
N LYS A 244 26.57 -4.31 -12.04
CA LYS A 244 26.60 -5.57 -11.29
C LYS A 244 25.62 -5.55 -10.12
N ASN A 245 24.71 -6.53 -10.14
CA ASN A 245 23.76 -6.80 -9.07
C ASN A 245 23.36 -8.29 -9.14
N LYS A 246 22.57 -8.76 -8.16
CA LYS A 246 22.18 -10.19 -8.05
C LYS A 246 21.36 -10.71 -9.23
N ASP A 247 20.63 -9.83 -9.93
CA ASP A 247 19.68 -10.16 -11.01
C ASP A 247 20.18 -9.66 -12.38
N MET A 248 21.44 -9.23 -12.46
CA MET A 248 22.07 -8.65 -13.65
C MET A 248 21.93 -9.57 -14.86
N LEU A 249 21.68 -8.99 -16.03
CA LEU A 249 21.63 -9.73 -17.27
C LEU A 249 23.01 -10.32 -17.61
N THR A 250 23.13 -11.64 -17.52
CA THR A 250 24.34 -12.35 -17.92
C THR A 250 24.33 -12.67 -19.41
N LYS A 251 25.52 -12.93 -19.97
CA LYS A 251 25.66 -13.34 -21.37
C LYS A 251 24.85 -14.60 -21.68
N ASN A 252 24.90 -15.61 -20.81
CA ASN A 252 24.17 -16.86 -21.00
C ASN A 252 22.65 -16.62 -21.08
N ILE A 253 22.10 -15.80 -20.17
CA ILE A 253 20.67 -15.45 -20.19
C ILE A 253 20.29 -14.75 -21.50
N LEU A 254 21.11 -13.83 -21.98
CA LEU A 254 20.86 -13.12 -23.23
C LEU A 254 20.94 -14.06 -24.46
N ASP A 255 21.92 -14.96 -24.47
CA ASP A 255 22.12 -15.91 -25.57
C ASP A 255 20.98 -16.94 -25.62
N ASP A 256 20.54 -17.46 -24.48
CA ASP A 256 19.38 -18.35 -24.36
C ASP A 256 18.09 -17.64 -24.84
N PHE A 257 17.87 -16.40 -24.40
CA PHE A 257 16.71 -15.61 -24.84
C PHE A 257 16.69 -15.40 -26.35
N ARG A 258 17.83 -15.07 -26.97
CA ARG A 258 17.92 -14.88 -28.43
C ARG A 258 17.65 -16.17 -29.20
N LYS A 259 18.09 -17.31 -28.66
CA LYS A 259 17.84 -18.62 -29.23
C LYS A 259 16.35 -19.00 -29.16
N ASP A 260 15.71 -18.74 -28.04
CA ASP A 260 14.30 -19.07 -27.82
C ASP A 260 13.34 -18.12 -28.55
N TYR A 261 13.75 -16.86 -28.76
CA TYR A 261 12.94 -15.82 -29.42
C TYR A 261 13.63 -15.18 -30.64
N PRO A 262 13.93 -15.95 -31.70
CA PRO A 262 14.73 -15.49 -32.85
C PRO A 262 14.05 -14.38 -33.68
N LYS A 263 12.75 -14.14 -33.48
CA LYS A 263 11.98 -13.08 -34.16
C LYS A 263 12.15 -11.70 -33.51
N ILE A 264 12.72 -11.62 -32.32
CA ILE A 264 12.93 -10.37 -31.59
C ILE A 264 14.28 -9.78 -32.01
N ASP A 265 14.26 -8.64 -32.72
CA ASP A 265 15.47 -7.87 -33.07
C ASP A 265 15.97 -7.08 -31.86
N LEU A 266 16.67 -7.76 -30.93
CA LEU A 266 17.20 -7.17 -29.70
C LEU A 266 18.71 -6.89 -29.78
N LYS A 267 19.07 -5.61 -29.64
CA LYS A 267 20.45 -5.12 -29.57
C LYS A 267 20.73 -4.51 -28.21
N LEU A 268 21.82 -4.94 -27.58
CA LEU A 268 22.35 -4.32 -26.37
C LEU A 268 23.52 -3.42 -26.75
N LYS A 269 23.51 -2.18 -26.26
CA LYS A 269 24.58 -1.19 -26.41
C LYS A 269 25.00 -0.70 -25.03
N ILE A 270 26.29 -0.48 -24.87
CA ILE A 270 26.83 0.22 -23.70
C ILE A 270 26.39 1.68 -23.80
N ALA A 271 25.92 2.25 -22.68
CA ALA A 271 25.41 3.61 -22.60
C ALA A 271 26.55 4.64 -22.45
#